data_AF-A0A1V4XFH4-F1
#
_entry.id   AF-A0A1V4XFH4-F1
#
_cell.length_a   1.000
_cell.length_b   1.000
_cell.length_c   1.000
_cell.angle_alpha   90.00
_cell.angle_beta   90.00
_cell.angle_gamma   90.00
#
_symmetry.space_group_name_H-M   'P 1'
#
loop_
_entity.id
_entity.type
_entity.pdbx_description
1 polymer ?
#
loop_
_entity_poly.entity_id
_entity_poly.type
_entity_poly.pdbx_seq_one_letter_code
_entity_poly.pdbx_strand_id
1 'polypeptide(L)'
;MAEDKGLNKPVRLKADLAAFLGAAALPRTEITKRLWDYIKANGLQTSTVDGKPENAGKYIVADAKLIRIFNNTRVKTKSGKVVDLSGLKEGQTIDMMQMASVVSANIES
;
A
#
# COMPACT_ATOMS: atom_id res chain seq x y z
N MET A 1 -4.40 23.29 1.48
CA MET A 1 -3.98 22.06 0.77
C MET A 1 -5.22 21.28 0.35
N ALA A 2 -5.58 21.30 -0.92
CA ALA A 2 -6.53 20.35 -1.50
C ALA A 2 -5.98 19.96 -2.87
N GLU A 3 -5.07 18.99 -2.89
CA GLU A 3 -4.56 18.37 -4.12
C GLU A 3 -5.59 17.37 -4.65
N ASP A 4 -6.80 17.87 -4.89
CA ASP A 4 -7.89 17.16 -5.54
C ASP A 4 -7.75 17.40 -7.05
N LYS A 5 -6.89 16.63 -7.72
CA LYS A 5 -6.90 16.55 -9.20
C LYS A 5 -6.31 15.28 -9.82
N GLY A 6 -5.86 14.31 -9.01
CA GLY A 6 -5.30 13.04 -9.51
C GLY A 6 -5.86 11.76 -8.88
N LEU A 7 -6.70 11.86 -7.84
CA LEU A 7 -7.17 10.69 -7.09
C LEU A 7 -8.30 9.93 -7.78
N ASN A 8 -9.12 10.64 -8.59
CA ASN A 8 -10.31 10.09 -9.24
C ASN A 8 -10.08 9.69 -10.70
N LYS A 9 -8.86 9.86 -11.23
CA LYS A 9 -8.54 9.41 -12.59
C LYS A 9 -8.36 7.88 -12.56
N PRO A 10 -9.07 7.11 -13.40
CA PRO A 10 -8.83 5.67 -13.50
C PRO A 10 -7.40 5.46 -13.99
N VAL A 11 -6.61 4.79 -13.17
CA VAL A 11 -5.22 4.43 -13.47
C VAL A 11 -5.17 2.94 -13.76
N ARG A 12 -4.32 2.53 -14.70
CA ARG A 12 -4.12 1.10 -14.95
C ARG A 12 -3.34 0.49 -13.80
N LEU A 13 -3.75 -0.71 -13.43
CA LEU A 13 -3.18 -1.48 -12.33
C LEU A 13 -2.15 -2.45 -12.91
N LYS A 14 -1.00 -2.59 -12.24
CA LYS A 14 -0.06 -3.67 -12.60
C LYS A 14 -0.69 -5.03 -12.34
N ALA A 15 -0.19 -6.07 -13.02
CA ALA A 15 -0.74 -7.42 -12.99
C ALA A 15 -1.03 -7.93 -11.56
N ASP A 16 -0.11 -7.78 -10.60
CA ASP A 16 -0.32 -8.24 -9.22
C ASP A 16 -1.43 -7.47 -8.49
N LEU A 17 -1.46 -6.14 -8.61
CA LEU A 17 -2.48 -5.31 -7.98
C LEU A 17 -3.84 -5.48 -8.67
N ALA A 18 -3.85 -5.64 -9.99
CA ALA A 18 -5.02 -5.92 -10.79
C ALA A 18 -5.64 -7.27 -10.43
N ALA A 19 -4.81 -8.31 -10.28
CA ALA A 19 -5.23 -9.63 -9.84
C ALA A 19 -5.77 -9.60 -8.40
N PHE A 20 -5.17 -8.81 -7.51
CA PHE A 20 -5.64 -8.65 -6.14
C PHE A 20 -7.02 -7.95 -6.09
N LEU A 21 -7.22 -6.89 -6.86
CA LEU A 21 -8.46 -6.10 -6.85
C LEU A 21 -9.53 -6.64 -7.80
N GLY A 22 -9.18 -7.56 -8.71
CA GLY A 22 -10.05 -8.08 -9.76
C GLY A 22 -10.39 -7.04 -10.84
N ALA A 23 -9.52 -6.06 -11.07
CA ALA A 23 -9.77 -4.96 -12.00
C ALA A 23 -8.50 -4.56 -12.75
N ALA A 24 -8.61 -4.17 -14.02
CA ALA A 24 -7.46 -3.72 -14.82
C ALA A 24 -7.16 -2.22 -14.64
N ALA A 25 -8.18 -1.41 -14.34
CA ALA A 25 -8.02 0.01 -14.09
C ALA A 25 -9.00 0.48 -13.02
N LEU A 26 -8.50 1.19 -12.01
CA LEU A 26 -9.30 1.77 -10.93
C LEU A 26 -8.73 3.12 -10.53
N PRO A 27 -9.54 4.04 -9.98
CA PRO A 27 -9.02 5.27 -9.41
C PRO A 27 -8.24 4.98 -8.11
N ARG A 28 -7.24 5.81 -7.82
CA ARG A 28 -6.39 5.70 -6.61
C ARG A 28 -7.21 5.61 -5.33
N THR A 29 -8.31 6.35 -5.26
CA THR A 29 -9.23 6.33 -4.13
C THR A 29 -9.83 4.95 -3.91
N GLU A 30 -10.35 4.31 -4.97
CA GLU A 30 -10.95 2.97 -4.89
C GLU A 30 -9.91 1.90 -4.56
N ILE A 31 -8.72 1.99 -5.13
CA ILE A 31 -7.61 1.08 -4.84
C ILE A 31 -7.27 1.12 -3.35
N THR A 32 -7.04 2.33 -2.83
CA THR A 32 -6.69 2.56 -1.43
C THR A 32 -7.81 2.05 -0.52
N LYS A 33 -9.07 2.33 -0.88
CA LYS A 33 -10.25 1.90 -0.13
C LYS A 33 -10.38 0.39 -0.08
N ARG A 34 -10.22 -0.31 -1.22
CA ARG A 34 -10.28 -1.78 -1.28
C ARG A 34 -9.16 -2.45 -0.50
N LEU A 35 -7.94 -1.92 -0.60
CA LEU A 35 -6.84 -2.42 0.20
C LEU A 35 -7.07 -2.19 1.70
N TRP A 36 -7.58 -1.02 2.07
CA TRP A 36 -7.88 -0.68 3.47
C TRP A 36 -9.02 -1.53 4.05
N ASP A 37 -10.06 -1.78 3.25
CA ASP A 37 -11.15 -2.69 3.60
C ASP A 37 -10.62 -4.11 3.85
N TYR A 38 -9.76 -4.62 2.96
CA TYR A 38 -9.08 -5.90 3.17
C TYR A 38 -8.24 -5.92 4.45
N ILE A 39 -7.42 -4.90 4.68
CA ILE A 39 -6.57 -4.77 5.88
C ILE A 39 -7.42 -4.80 7.14
N LYS A 40 -8.55 -4.09 7.17
CA LYS A 40 -9.47 -4.06 8.30
C LYS A 40 -10.21 -5.38 8.48
N ALA A 41 -10.73 -5.96 7.40
CA ALA A 41 -11.45 -7.23 7.42
C ALA A 41 -10.56 -8.38 7.92
N ASN A 42 -9.25 -8.32 7.63
CA ASN A 42 -8.28 -9.32 8.09
C ASN A 42 -7.57 -8.91 9.40
N GLY A 43 -7.91 -7.78 10.01
CA GLY A 43 -7.27 -7.32 11.26
C GLY A 43 -5.77 -7.02 11.13
N LEU A 44 -5.30 -6.67 9.93
CA LEU A 44 -3.89 -6.39 9.64
C LEU A 44 -3.45 -5.00 10.12
N GLN A 45 -4.40 -4.11 10.45
CA GLN A 45 -4.06 -2.81 11.04
C GLN A 45 -3.54 -3.01 12.46
N THR A 46 -2.28 -2.64 12.68
CA THR A 46 -1.63 -2.73 13.99
C THR A 46 -1.11 -1.37 14.44
N SER A 47 -1.10 -1.18 15.76
CA SER A 47 -0.46 -0.04 16.42
C SER A 47 0.88 -0.42 17.05
N THR A 48 1.30 -1.68 16.85
CA THR A 48 2.54 -2.22 17.40
C THR A 48 3.38 -2.80 16.27
N VAL A 49 4.61 -2.32 16.16
CA VAL A 49 5.63 -2.86 15.26
C VAL A 49 6.54 -3.73 16.09
N ASP A 50 6.59 -5.03 15.78
CA ASP A 50 7.55 -5.96 16.40
C ASP A 50 7.48 -5.95 17.95
N GLY A 51 6.26 -5.92 18.49
CA GLY A 51 6.01 -5.87 19.94
C GLY A 51 6.29 -4.51 20.61
N LYS A 52 6.70 -3.49 19.85
CA LYS A 52 6.88 -2.13 20.34
C LYS A 52 5.67 -1.26 19.99
N PRO A 53 5.09 -0.52 20.95
CA PRO A 53 4.08 0.48 20.65
C PRO A 53 4.75 1.63 19.92
N GLU A 54 4.68 1.60 18.60
CA GLU A 54 5.19 2.67 17.75
C GLU A 54 4.00 3.23 16.98
N ASN A 55 3.73 4.53 17.16
CA ASN A 55 2.69 5.32 16.49
C ASN A 55 1.29 4.68 16.36
N ALA A 56 0.32 5.23 17.09
CA ALA A 56 -1.09 4.81 17.11
C ALA A 56 -1.67 4.50 15.71
N GLY A 57 -1.89 3.21 15.42
CA GLY A 57 -2.68 2.71 14.30
C GLY A 57 -2.17 2.99 12.89
N LYS A 58 -0.89 3.35 12.71
CA LYS A 58 -0.32 3.68 11.39
C LYS A 58 0.36 2.51 10.70
N TYR A 59 0.38 1.33 11.29
CA TYR A 59 1.09 0.18 10.74
C TYR A 59 0.13 -0.87 10.20
N ILE A 60 0.57 -1.55 9.15
CA ILE A 60 -0.19 -2.59 8.46
C ILE A 60 0.71 -3.82 8.40
N VAL A 61 0.23 -4.91 8.96
CA VAL A 61 0.87 -6.22 8.87
C VAL A 61 0.77 -6.71 7.43
N ALA A 62 1.92 -7.01 6.83
CA ALA A 62 2.02 -7.56 5.50
C ALA A 62 1.68 -9.05 5.53
N ASP A 63 0.58 -9.39 4.88
CA ASP A 63 0.13 -10.76 4.63
C ASP A 63 0.69 -11.29 3.30
N ALA A 64 0.66 -12.60 3.06
CA ALA A 64 1.09 -13.25 1.81
C ALA A 64 0.64 -12.51 0.55
N LYS A 65 -0.62 -12.07 0.50
CA LYS A 65 -1.16 -11.36 -0.67
C LYS A 65 -0.59 -9.96 -0.82
N LEU A 66 -0.47 -9.23 0.30
CA LEU A 66 0.04 -7.87 0.30
C LEU A 66 1.53 -7.83 -0.03
N ILE A 67 2.30 -8.80 0.46
CA ILE A 67 3.74 -8.92 0.20
C ILE A 67 4.03 -9.02 -1.28
N ARG A 68 3.18 -9.67 -2.06
CA ARG A 68 3.35 -9.75 -3.51
C ARG A 68 3.28 -8.37 -4.19
N ILE A 69 2.44 -7.49 -3.67
CA ILE A 69 2.29 -6.09 -4.14
C ILE A 69 3.41 -5.21 -3.56
N PHE A 70 3.73 -5.41 -2.28
CA PHE A 70 4.78 -4.66 -1.59
C PHE A 70 6.16 -4.97 -2.17
N ASN A 71 6.44 -6.21 -2.54
CA ASN A 71 7.72 -6.56 -3.16
C ASN A 71 7.94 -5.85 -4.50
N ASN A 72 6.87 -5.48 -5.19
CA ASN A 72 6.91 -4.66 -6.41
C ASN A 72 6.99 -3.15 -6.12
N THR A 73 7.13 -2.75 -4.86
CA THR A 73 7.17 -1.34 -4.44
C THR A 73 8.59 -0.91 -4.10
N ARG A 74 9.17 -0.14 -5.02
CA ARG A 74 10.44 0.54 -4.81
C ARG A 74 10.35 1.96 -5.35
N VAL A 75 10.24 2.94 -4.46
CA VAL A 75 10.13 4.35 -4.85
C VAL A 75 11.11 5.22 -4.08
N LYS A 76 11.65 6.23 -4.75
CA LYS A 76 12.47 7.25 -4.12
C LYS A 76 11.60 8.46 -3.82
N THR A 77 11.43 8.78 -2.53
CA THR A 77 10.67 9.96 -2.12
C THR A 77 11.40 11.24 -2.48
N LYS A 78 10.66 12.37 -2.54
CA LYS A 78 11.21 13.69 -2.89
C LYS A 78 12.31 14.18 -1.92
N SER A 79 12.31 13.67 -0.69
CA SER A 79 13.35 13.90 0.32
C SER A 79 14.58 13.01 0.17
N GLY A 80 14.67 12.21 -0.90
CA GLY A 80 15.78 11.30 -1.17
C GLY A 80 15.72 9.96 -0.43
N LYS A 81 14.76 9.77 0.49
CA LYS A 81 14.55 8.50 1.19
C LYS A 81 14.01 7.44 0.22
N VAL A 82 14.72 6.32 0.12
CA VAL A 82 14.30 5.17 -0.69
C VAL A 82 13.36 4.33 0.17
N VAL A 83 12.15 4.13 -0.35
CA VAL A 83 11.19 3.16 0.15
C VAL A 83 11.39 1.90 -0.67
N ASP A 84 12.08 0.93 -0.08
CA ASP A 84 12.28 -0.38 -0.68
C ASP A 84 11.51 -1.42 0.13
N LEU A 85 10.48 -1.99 -0.50
CA LEU A 85 9.64 -3.02 0.11
C LEU A 85 9.86 -4.39 -0.55
N SER A 86 10.92 -4.53 -1.37
CA SER A 86 11.24 -5.72 -2.20
C SER A 86 11.71 -6.96 -1.41
N GLY A 87 11.83 -6.85 -0.09
CA GLY A 87 12.23 -7.92 0.83
C GLY A 87 11.27 -8.15 1.98
N LEU A 88 10.02 -7.69 1.87
CA LEU A 88 9.04 -7.88 2.93
C LEU A 88 8.62 -9.35 3.07
N LYS A 89 8.39 -9.77 4.32
CA LYS A 89 8.00 -11.12 4.73
C LYS A 89 6.70 -11.06 5.52
N GLU A 90 6.02 -12.20 5.60
CA GLU A 90 4.78 -12.35 6.35
C GLU A 90 4.99 -12.00 7.81
N GLY A 91 4.10 -11.18 8.34
CA GLY A 91 4.18 -10.68 9.71
C GLY A 91 5.00 -9.40 9.89
N GLN A 92 5.74 -8.94 8.88
CA GLN A 92 6.39 -7.62 8.94
C GLN A 92 5.37 -6.50 8.75
N THR A 93 5.61 -5.35 9.39
CA THR A 93 4.71 -4.21 9.34
C THR A 93 5.24 -3.11 8.42
N ILE A 94 4.36 -2.54 7.60
CA ILE A 94 4.64 -1.32 6.83
C ILE A 94 3.89 -0.13 7.40
N ASP A 95 4.44 1.07 7.22
CA ASP A 95 3.78 2.32 7.60
C ASP A 95 2.70 2.74 6.58
N MET A 96 1.64 3.40 7.05
CA MET A 96 0.50 3.82 6.23
C MET A 96 0.91 4.80 5.12
N MET A 97 1.95 5.62 5.30
CA MET A 97 2.47 6.47 4.22
C MET A 97 3.13 5.63 3.12
N GLN A 98 3.68 4.47 3.48
CA GLN A 98 4.18 3.51 2.49
C GLN A 98 3.03 2.91 1.69
N MET A 99 1.83 2.79 2.25
CA MET A 99 0.65 2.30 1.52
C MET A 99 0.30 3.18 0.31
N ALA A 100 0.32 4.51 0.49
CA ALA A 100 0.11 5.45 -0.62
C ALA A 100 1.21 5.31 -1.69
N SER A 101 2.44 5.02 -1.25
CA SER A 101 3.59 4.77 -2.12
C SER A 101 3.46 3.44 -2.89
N VAL A 102 2.97 2.38 -2.23
CA VAL A 102 2.66 1.08 -2.83
C VAL A 102 1.64 1.24 -3.94
N VAL A 103 0.53 1.92 -3.66
CA VAL A 103 -0.51 2.17 -4.67
C VAL A 103 0.09 2.94 -5.84
N SER A 104 0.86 3.99 -5.57
CA SER A 104 1.48 4.82 -6.61
C SER A 104 2.56 4.07 -7.42
N ALA A 105 3.27 3.11 -6.84
CA ALA A 105 4.27 2.29 -7.51
C ALA A 105 3.66 1.16 -8.35
N ASN A 106 2.47 0.69 -7.97
CA ASN A 106 1.77 -0.45 -8.58
C ASN A 106 0.67 -0.03 -9.56
N ILE A 107 0.56 1.25 -9.87
CA ILE A 107 -0.28 1.80 -10.93
C ILE A 107 0.60 2.32 -12.06
N GLU A 108 0.09 2.24 -13.29
CA GLU A 108 0.67 2.91 -14.44
C GLU A 108 0.13 4.33 -14.50
N SER A 109 1.03 5.32 -14.63
CA SER A 109 0.67 6.75 -14.76
C SER A 109 0.43 7.16 -16.20
#